data_AF-A0A2S4HF45-F1
#
_entry.id   AF-A0A2S4HF45-F1
#
_cell.length_a   1.000
_cell.length_b   1.000
_cell.length_c   1.000
_cell.angle_alpha   90.00
_cell.angle_beta   90.00
_cell.angle_gamma   90.00
#
_symmetry.space_group_name_H-M   'P 1'
#
loop_
_entity.id
_entity.type
_entity.pdbx_description
1 polymer ?
#
loop_
_entity_poly.entity_id
_entity_poly.type
_entity_poly.pdbx_seq_one_letter_code
_entity_poly.pdbx_strand_id
1 'polypeptide(L)'
;MHSEIKKWGNSAAVRLPGKILAAAGLSTDSPISIKAESGRIIIDQVLASPRDKDVSCLKGIVPTPSKPVSIEDMKAVVKSKGGKL
;
A
#
# COMPACT_ATOMS: atom_id res chain seq x y z
N MET A 1 -28.53 0.06 -15.33
CA MET A 1 -29.20 1.01 -14.40
C MET A 1 -28.99 2.42 -14.93
N HIS A 2 -29.94 3.33 -14.71
CA HIS A 2 -29.76 4.75 -15.00
C HIS A 2 -29.84 5.52 -13.67
N SER A 3 -28.89 6.42 -13.44
CA SER A 3 -28.90 7.35 -12.31
C SER A 3 -28.38 8.69 -12.79
N GLU A 4 -28.77 9.74 -12.08
CA GLU A 4 -28.31 11.09 -12.31
C GLU A 4 -27.23 11.46 -11.31
N ILE A 5 -26.35 12.38 -11.72
CA ILE A 5 -25.41 13.06 -10.83
C ILE A 5 -26.16 14.20 -10.15
N LYS A 6 -26.13 14.26 -8.82
CA LYS A 6 -26.77 15.32 -8.03
C LYS A 6 -25.77 15.99 -7.10
N LYS A 7 -26.06 17.22 -6.68
CA LYS A 7 -25.24 17.94 -5.71
C LYS A 7 -25.48 17.36 -4.31
N TRP A 8 -24.39 17.02 -3.62
CA TRP A 8 -24.39 16.67 -2.21
C TRP A 8 -23.34 17.53 -1.49
N GLY A 9 -23.80 18.51 -0.71
CA GLY A 9 -22.93 19.54 -0.15
C GLY A 9 -22.24 20.35 -1.26
N ASN A 10 -20.91 20.40 -1.23
CA ASN A 10 -20.09 21.08 -2.24
C ASN A 10 -19.65 20.17 -3.39
N SER A 11 -20.05 18.90 -3.39
CA SER A 11 -19.59 17.90 -4.35
C SER A 11 -20.72 17.36 -5.21
N ALA A 12 -20.35 16.77 -6.34
CA ALA A 12 -21.25 15.96 -7.16
C ALA A 12 -21.26 14.52 -6.63
N ALA A 13 -22.42 13.90 -6.59
CA ALA A 13 -22.63 12.54 -6.09
C ALA A 13 -23.56 11.76 -7.03
N VAL A 14 -23.29 10.47 -7.17
CA VAL A 14 -24.18 9.49 -7.82
C VAL A 14 -24.61 8.45 -6.79
N ARG A 15 -25.86 8.01 -6.85
CA ARG A 15 -26.34 6.93 -5.97
C ARG A 15 -25.94 5.59 -6.56
N LEU A 16 -25.18 4.81 -5.81
CA LEU A 16 -24.83 3.44 -6.14
C LEU A 16 -25.76 2.47 -5.37
N PRO A 17 -26.60 1.68 -6.05
CA PRO A 17 -27.42 0.67 -5.40
C PRO A 17 -26.55 -0.38 -4.70
N GLY A 18 -27.00 -0.86 -3.54
CA GLY A 18 -26.26 -1.86 -2.75
C GLY A 18 -25.93 -3.14 -3.52
N LYS A 19 -26.77 -3.56 -4.48
CA LYS A 19 -26.50 -4.72 -5.35
C LYS A 19 -25.25 -4.53 -6.22
N ILE A 20 -25.01 -3.31 -6.73
CA ILE A 20 -23.83 -3.00 -7.55
C ILE A 20 -22.60 -2.90 -6.66
N LEU A 21 -22.73 -2.27 -5.49
CA LEU A 21 -21.65 -2.17 -4.51
C LEU A 21 -21.17 -3.57 -4.07
N ALA A 22 -22.12 -4.46 -3.75
CA ALA A 22 -21.85 -5.84 -3.37
C ALA A 22 -21.23 -6.65 -4.52
N ALA A 23 -21.72 -6.48 -5.76
CA ALA A 23 -21.13 -7.14 -6.93
C ALA A 23 -19.69 -6.68 -7.20
N ALA A 24 -19.35 -5.45 -6.81
CA ALA A 24 -17.99 -4.90 -6.88
C ALA A 24 -17.12 -5.26 -5.65
N GLY A 25 -17.64 -6.03 -4.67
CA GLY A 25 -16.91 -6.36 -3.44
C GLY A 25 -16.66 -5.16 -2.52
N LEU A 26 -17.44 -4.10 -2.67
CA LEU A 26 -17.31 -2.85 -1.91
C LEU A 26 -18.41 -2.74 -0.83
N SER A 27 -18.08 -2.01 0.24
CA SER A 27 -19.00 -1.56 1.29
C SER A 27 -18.99 -0.03 1.36
N THR A 28 -19.92 0.56 2.12
CA THR A 28 -20.10 2.02 2.23
C THR A 28 -18.84 2.76 2.70
N ASP A 29 -17.98 2.11 3.47
CA ASP A 29 -16.75 2.67 4.03
C ASP A 29 -15.48 2.10 3.39
N SER A 30 -15.61 1.35 2.30
CA SER A 30 -14.47 0.78 1.59
C SER A 30 -13.62 1.88 0.95
N PRO A 31 -12.28 1.81 1.06
CA PRO A 31 -11.41 2.76 0.39
C PRO A 31 -11.45 2.53 -1.12
N ILE A 32 -11.67 3.61 -1.88
CA ILE A 32 -11.76 3.58 -3.34
C ILE A 32 -10.86 4.64 -3.97
N SER A 33 -10.44 4.38 -5.21
CA SER A 33 -9.75 5.34 -6.07
C SER A 33 -10.69 5.73 -7.20
N ILE A 34 -10.74 7.01 -7.54
CA ILE A 34 -11.56 7.54 -8.63
C ILE A 34 -10.63 8.19 -9.64
N LYS A 35 -10.76 7.80 -10.91
CA LYS A 35 -9.96 8.34 -12.03
C LYS A 35 -10.87 8.68 -13.20
N ALA A 36 -10.48 9.69 -13.98
CA ALA A 36 -11.12 10.04 -15.23
C ALA A 36 -10.19 9.68 -16.40
N GLU A 37 -10.62 8.77 -17.27
CA GLU A 37 -9.85 8.31 -18.42
C GLU A 37 -10.78 8.09 -19.61
N SER A 38 -10.38 8.55 -20.80
CA SER A 38 -11.14 8.36 -22.05
C SER A 38 -12.63 8.74 -21.96
N GLY A 39 -12.95 9.82 -21.23
CA GLY A 39 -14.32 10.30 -21.03
C GLY A 39 -15.16 9.44 -20.08
N ARG A 40 -14.53 8.53 -19.32
CA ARG A 40 -15.18 7.65 -18.34
C ARG A 40 -14.67 7.94 -16.94
N ILE A 41 -15.54 7.78 -15.95
CA ILE A 41 -15.15 7.77 -14.54
C ILE A 41 -14.98 6.30 -14.14
N ILE A 42 -13.77 5.94 -13.74
CA ILE A 42 -13.39 4.61 -13.27
C ILE A 42 -13.29 4.66 -11.75
N ILE A 43 -13.96 3.73 -11.07
CA ILE A 43 -13.94 3.59 -9.62
C ILE A 43 -13.35 2.22 -9.31
N ASP A 44 -12.18 2.20 -8.68
CA ASP A 44 -11.47 0.98 -8.31
C ASP A 44 -11.38 0.84 -6.79
N GLN A 45 -11.42 -0.40 -6.31
CA GLN A 45 -11.12 -0.70 -4.90
C GLN A 45 -9.65 -0.43 -4.62
N VAL A 46 -9.35 0.30 -3.54
CA VAL A 46 -7.98 0.41 -3.05
C VAL A 46 -7.72 -0.81 -2.18
N LEU A 47 -7.10 -1.83 -2.78
CA LEU A 47 -6.51 -2.91 -2.00
C LEU A 47 -5.35 -2.30 -1.22
N ALA A 48 -5.50 -2.22 0.10
CA ALA A 48 -4.34 -2.07 0.96
C ALA A 48 -3.40 -3.22 0.58
N SER A 49 -2.23 -2.91 0.01
CA SER A 49 -1.21 -3.92 -0.22
C SER A 49 -1.12 -4.72 1.08
N PRO A 50 -1.32 -6.06 1.04
CA PRO A 50 -0.83 -6.86 2.14
C PRO A 50 0.63 -6.46 2.22
N ARG A 51 1.02 -5.83 3.33
CA ARG A 51 2.43 -5.77 3.69
C ARG A 51 2.77 -7.23 3.92
N ASP A 52 3.13 -7.94 2.87
CA ASP A 52 3.79 -9.21 3.02
C ASP A 52 4.99 -8.90 3.90
N LYS A 53 4.94 -9.41 5.13
CA LYS A 53 6.10 -9.39 6.03
C LYS A 53 7.23 -10.24 5.48
N ASP A 54 7.02 -10.88 4.33
CA ASP A 54 8.04 -11.57 3.59
C ASP A 54 9.01 -10.57 2.96
N VAL A 55 10.04 -10.27 3.74
CA VAL A 55 11.20 -9.47 3.33
C VAL A 55 12.12 -10.23 2.37
N SER A 56 11.76 -11.43 1.91
CA SER A 56 12.53 -12.19 0.91
C SER A 56 12.74 -11.39 -0.38
N CYS A 57 11.77 -10.55 -0.78
CA CYS A 57 11.85 -9.66 -1.93
C CYS A 57 12.90 -8.55 -1.79
N LEU A 58 13.36 -8.27 -0.56
CA LEU A 58 14.42 -7.30 -0.28
C LEU A 58 15.83 -7.94 -0.31
N LYS A 59 15.94 -9.27 -0.47
CA LYS A 59 17.25 -9.91 -0.65
C LYS A 59 17.90 -9.42 -1.94
N GLY A 60 19.13 -8.92 -1.83
CA GLY A 60 19.93 -8.47 -2.97
C GLY A 60 19.81 -6.98 -3.32
N ILE A 61 18.96 -6.21 -2.63
CA ILE A 61 18.93 -4.74 -2.77
C ILE A 61 20.20 -4.10 -2.18
N VAL A 62 20.71 -4.69 -1.10
CA VAL A 62 22.02 -4.33 -0.54
C VAL A 62 23.08 -5.28 -1.09
N PRO A 63 24.16 -4.75 -1.70
CA PRO A 63 25.27 -5.57 -2.16
C PRO A 63 25.85 -6.33 -0.98
N THR A 64 26.14 -7.62 -1.18
CA THR A 64 26.81 -8.43 -0.18
C THR A 64 28.14 -7.77 0.18
N PRO A 65 28.44 -7.56 1.47
CA PRO A 65 29.69 -6.94 1.87
C PRO A 65 30.88 -7.76 1.32
N SER A 66 31.83 -7.07 0.70
CA SER A 66 32.99 -7.69 0.03
C SER A 66 33.96 -8.36 1.00
N LYS A 67 33.82 -8.11 2.30
CA LYS A 67 34.56 -8.80 3.35
C LYS A 67 33.55 -9.46 4.30
N PRO A 68 33.68 -10.78 4.56
CA PRO A 68 32.90 -11.40 5.62
C PRO A 68 33.31 -10.77 6.96
N VAL A 69 32.33 -10.35 7.75
CA VAL A 69 32.59 -9.77 9.06
C VAL A 69 32.75 -10.91 10.05
N SER A 70 33.92 -11.03 10.68
CA SER A 70 34.16 -12.02 11.74
C SER A 70 33.53 -11.55 13.06
N ILE A 71 33.33 -12.49 13.99
CA ILE A 71 32.81 -12.15 15.33
C ILE A 71 33.79 -11.22 16.05
N GLU A 72 35.09 -11.40 15.84
CA GLU A 72 36.16 -10.55 16.36
C GLU A 72 36.04 -9.11 15.85
N ASP A 73 35.75 -8.91 14.56
CA ASP A 73 35.54 -7.57 13.97
C ASP A 73 34.34 -6.86 14.60
N MET A 74 33.23 -7.60 14.82
CA MET A 74 32.05 -7.05 15.50
C MET A 74 32.39 -6.64 16.93
N LYS A 75 33.15 -7.47 17.65
CA LYS A 75 33.56 -7.18 19.03
C LYS A 75 34.47 -5.95 19.11
N ALA A 76 35.39 -5.80 18.16
CA ALA A 76 36.26 -4.64 18.06
C ALA A 76 35.48 -3.34 17.79
N VAL A 77 34.47 -3.38 16.91
CA VAL A 77 33.61 -2.22 16.59
C VAL A 77 32.73 -1.82 17.78
N VAL A 78 32.16 -2.77 18.51
CA VAL A 78 31.33 -2.47 19.68
C VAL A 78 32.19 -1.84 20.79
N LYS A 79 33.39 -2.37 21.03
CA LYS A 79 34.35 -1.80 21.99
C LYS A 79 34.81 -0.39 21.61
N SER A 80 35.09 -0.14 20.32
CA SER A 80 35.51 1.20 19.85
C SER A 80 34.39 2.23 19.91
N LYS A 81 33.12 1.80 19.83
CA LYS A 81 31.94 2.64 20.04
C LYS A 81 31.52 2.76 21.51
N GLY A 82 32.33 2.28 22.45
CA GLY A 82 32.07 2.38 23.89
C GLY A 82 31.01 1.42 24.42
N GLY A 83 30.58 0.44 23.61
CA GLY A 83 29.71 -0.64 24.05
C GLY A 83 30.48 -1.67 24.88
N LYS A 84 29.87 -2.15 25.96
CA LYS A 84 30.36 -3.32 26.70
C LYS A 84 29.77 -4.58 26.06
N LEU A 85 30.63 -5.57 25.83
CA LEU A 85 30.28 -6.93 25.42
C LEU A 85 30.51 -7.89 26.58
#